data_AF-A0A366MUI5-F1
#
_entry.id   AF-A0A366MUI5-F1
#
_cell.length_a   1.000
_cell.length_b   1.000
_cell.length_c   1.000
_cell.angle_alpha   90.00
_cell.angle_beta   90.00
_cell.angle_gamma   90.00
#
_symmetry.space_group_name_H-M   'P 1'
#
loop_
_entity.id
_entity.type
_entity.pdbx_description
1 polymer ?
#
loop_
_entity_poly.entity_id
_entity_poly.type
_entity_poly.pdbx_seq_one_letter_code
_entity_poly.pdbx_strand_id
1 'polypeptide(L)'
;MKYFLISLFLFNFLYADMQDGIKEYKNENKQKALEIFRNSCDNKEIFNCLNAGNMFLTGKVLEKNMDYAKEFYKRSCDLKVYNGCFILGKIYMQEKNNDKALEYLDISCDKNFTEACLLSAVLYKKVYENNKQYISYLNKTCEKDDYQICSKLGIIYYIGEDGVEKDNVKAFKHFDKACIYGNLNEACMMKGYMTEVGYGIEQNYFEAETIYQDLCAKNYEDGCKALKNFYKTIDIKTNKSYLASKKELIEKQKAKNYVIDSTTKLMWQDDIDSITIQRDYNGAVKYCEELILGGFYDWRLPNRVELLTLYYKNNPTKFLSTLKNAKLERYWSSTKTGYQDSGYSSDYSDEDFLFSSVRTSTDWKYYVRCVRGEELDERSYDINHHKNELVKMKIIRIK
;
A
#
# COMPACT_ATOMS: atom_id res chain seq x y z
N MET A 1 4.05 6.87 -41.70
CA MET A 1 5.50 6.55 -41.78
C MET A 1 6.43 7.72 -41.39
N LYS A 2 5.95 8.78 -40.71
CA LYS A 2 6.80 9.89 -40.19
C LYS A 2 6.87 9.97 -38.65
N TYR A 3 5.99 9.27 -37.93
CA TYR A 3 5.96 9.28 -36.46
C TYR A 3 6.73 8.12 -35.80
N PHE A 4 7.07 7.07 -36.55
CA PHE A 4 7.81 5.91 -36.03
C PHE A 4 9.34 6.10 -36.01
N LEU A 5 9.86 7.10 -36.73
CA LEU A 5 11.29 7.44 -36.75
C LEU A 5 11.67 8.45 -35.65
N ILE A 6 10.71 9.18 -35.10
CA ILE A 6 10.98 10.18 -34.04
C ILE A 6 11.15 9.49 -32.67
N SER A 7 10.51 8.33 -32.42
CA SER A 7 10.70 7.60 -31.16
C SER A 7 12.00 6.79 -31.09
N LEU A 8 12.58 6.38 -32.24
CA LEU A 8 13.89 5.74 -32.29
C LEU A 8 15.05 6.74 -32.22
N PHE A 9 14.85 7.97 -32.70
CA PHE A 9 15.85 9.03 -32.59
C PHE A 9 15.97 9.57 -31.16
N LEU A 10 14.87 9.65 -30.41
CA LEU A 10 14.90 10.07 -29.00
C LEU A 10 15.50 9.00 -28.06
N PHE A 11 15.52 7.73 -28.45
CA PHE A 11 16.14 6.66 -27.66
C PHE A 11 17.67 6.58 -27.84
N ASN A 12 18.21 7.08 -28.96
CA ASN A 12 19.66 7.09 -29.23
C ASN A 12 20.40 8.29 -28.61
N PHE A 13 19.70 9.38 -28.28
CA PHE A 13 20.33 10.53 -27.63
C PHE A 13 20.60 10.30 -26.14
N LEU A 14 19.80 9.45 -25.47
CA LEU A 14 19.89 9.14 -24.03
C LEU A 14 21.14 8.33 -23.61
N TYR A 15 22.05 8.05 -24.55
CA TYR A 15 23.25 7.26 -24.31
C TYR A 15 24.52 7.85 -24.92
N ALA A 16 24.43 8.99 -25.63
CA ALA A 16 25.57 9.53 -26.39
C ALA A 16 26.75 9.88 -25.47
N ASP A 17 26.50 10.64 -24.40
CA ASP A 17 27.55 11.09 -23.48
C ASP A 17 28.20 9.91 -22.72
N MET A 18 27.41 8.90 -22.33
CA MET A 18 27.96 7.69 -21.69
C MET A 18 28.85 6.88 -22.64
N GLN A 19 28.50 6.78 -23.92
CA GLN A 19 29.32 6.09 -24.93
C GLN A 19 30.62 6.85 -25.20
N ASP A 20 30.58 8.18 -25.25
CA ASP A 20 31.77 9.01 -25.40
C ASP A 20 32.70 8.86 -24.20
N GLY A 21 32.16 8.84 -22.97
CA GLY A 21 32.93 8.53 -21.77
C GLY A 21 33.60 7.16 -21.83
N ILE A 22 32.87 6.11 -22.24
CA ILE A 22 33.43 4.76 -22.40
C ILE A 22 34.55 4.74 -23.47
N LYS A 23 34.36 5.44 -24.58
CA LYS A 23 35.33 5.53 -25.67
C LYS A 23 36.62 6.19 -25.20
N GLU A 24 36.53 7.33 -24.52
CA GLU A 24 37.70 8.00 -23.94
C GLU A 24 38.40 7.11 -22.90
N TYR A 25 37.64 6.36 -22.08
CA TYR A 25 38.22 5.45 -21.10
C TYR A 25 39.03 4.33 -21.78
N LYS A 26 38.48 3.75 -22.86
CA LYS A 26 39.15 2.70 -23.65
C LYS A 26 40.37 3.21 -24.42
N ASN A 27 40.41 4.50 -24.74
CA ASN A 27 41.56 5.17 -25.35
C ASN A 27 42.59 5.65 -24.30
N GLU A 28 42.54 5.13 -23.07
CA GLU A 28 43.41 5.50 -21.94
C GLU A 28 43.30 6.97 -21.46
N ASN A 29 42.34 7.74 -21.98
CA ASN A 29 42.05 9.10 -21.55
C ASN A 29 41.15 9.10 -20.29
N LYS A 30 41.60 8.41 -19.23
CA LYS A 30 40.79 8.12 -18.02
C LYS A 30 40.22 9.38 -17.35
N GLN A 31 41.00 10.46 -17.22
CA GLN A 31 40.53 11.69 -16.60
C GLN A 31 39.40 12.35 -17.40
N LYS A 32 39.56 12.43 -18.73
CA LYS A 32 38.55 12.98 -19.64
C LYS A 32 37.27 12.15 -19.60
N ALA A 33 37.39 10.81 -19.58
CA ALA A 33 36.26 9.91 -19.44
C ALA A 33 35.48 10.15 -18.13
N LEU A 34 36.17 10.29 -17.00
CA LEU A 34 35.54 10.57 -15.70
C LEU A 34 34.84 11.93 -15.69
N GLU A 35 35.40 12.95 -16.33
CA GLU A 35 34.75 14.25 -16.49
C GLU A 35 33.46 14.14 -17.31
N ILE A 36 33.49 13.40 -18.43
CA ILE A 36 32.29 13.14 -19.23
C ILE A 36 31.21 12.43 -18.40
N PHE A 37 31.58 11.37 -17.66
CA PHE A 37 30.63 10.67 -16.79
C PHE A 37 30.07 11.57 -15.68
N ARG A 38 30.87 12.45 -15.08
CA ARG A 38 30.40 13.39 -14.06
C ARG A 38 29.43 14.41 -14.65
N ASN A 39 29.74 14.96 -15.82
CA ASN A 39 28.90 15.93 -16.50
C ASN A 39 27.57 15.31 -16.98
N SER A 40 27.60 14.04 -17.41
CA SER A 40 26.39 13.33 -17.83
C SER A 40 25.43 13.06 -16.66
N CYS A 41 25.91 13.04 -15.42
CA CYS A 41 25.06 12.97 -14.24
C CYS A 41 24.27 14.26 -13.98
N ASP A 42 24.84 15.42 -14.28
CA ASP A 42 24.28 16.73 -13.90
C ASP A 42 23.27 17.26 -14.92
N ASN A 43 23.32 16.80 -16.18
CA ASN A 43 22.54 17.32 -17.31
C ASN A 43 21.23 16.53 -17.57
N LYS A 44 20.30 16.51 -16.60
CA LYS A 44 18.94 15.92 -16.71
C LYS A 44 18.86 14.39 -16.85
N GLU A 45 19.97 13.67 -16.93
CA GLU A 45 20.01 12.20 -17.00
C GLU A 45 20.47 11.60 -15.66
N ILE A 46 19.63 11.79 -14.64
CA ILE A 46 19.97 11.52 -13.24
C ILE A 46 20.41 10.07 -12.94
N PHE A 47 20.03 9.13 -13.80
CA PHE A 47 20.41 7.71 -13.70
C PHE A 47 21.82 7.39 -14.25
N ASN A 48 22.48 8.30 -14.95
CA ASN A 48 23.81 8.06 -15.53
C ASN A 48 24.89 7.83 -14.47
N CYS A 49 24.79 8.49 -13.33
CA CYS A 49 25.68 8.24 -12.20
C CYS A 49 25.52 6.82 -11.65
N LEU A 50 24.28 6.33 -11.54
CA LEU A 50 24.02 4.94 -11.13
C LEU A 50 24.63 3.96 -12.14
N ASN A 51 24.49 4.25 -13.43
CA ASN A 51 25.03 3.42 -14.51
C ASN A 51 26.57 3.41 -14.53
N ALA A 52 27.22 4.57 -14.41
CA ALA A 52 28.67 4.67 -14.30
C ALA A 52 29.19 3.89 -13.08
N GLY A 53 28.54 4.05 -11.92
CA GLY A 53 28.83 3.26 -10.72
C GLY A 53 28.75 1.75 -10.97
N ASN A 54 27.68 1.28 -11.63
CA ASN A 54 27.52 -0.14 -12.00
C ASN A 54 28.60 -0.65 -12.96
N MET A 55 29.04 0.17 -13.92
CA MET A 55 30.12 -0.21 -14.85
C MET A 55 31.44 -0.45 -14.10
N PHE A 56 31.81 0.47 -13.20
CA PHE A 56 33.02 0.34 -12.38
C PHE A 56 32.91 -0.77 -11.31
N LEU A 57 31.71 -0.99 -10.75
CA LEU A 57 31.48 -2.06 -9.77
C LEU A 57 31.62 -3.45 -10.40
N THR A 58 31.01 -3.65 -11.57
CA THR A 58 30.92 -4.96 -12.22
C THR A 58 32.16 -5.33 -13.03
N GLY A 59 32.89 -4.34 -13.55
CA GLY A 59 34.05 -4.58 -14.39
C GLY A 59 33.73 -5.10 -15.80
N LYS A 60 32.45 -5.14 -16.20
CA LYS A 60 32.02 -5.73 -17.49
C LYS A 60 32.34 -4.86 -18.71
N VAL A 61 32.31 -3.54 -18.52
CA VAL A 61 32.47 -2.54 -19.59
C VAL A 61 33.73 -1.71 -19.39
N LEU A 62 34.02 -1.39 -18.13
CA LEU A 62 35.20 -0.64 -17.69
C LEU A 62 36.03 -1.53 -16.78
N GLU A 63 37.30 -1.19 -16.59
CA GLU A 63 38.13 -1.84 -15.57
C GLU A 63 37.49 -1.66 -14.19
N LYS A 64 37.38 -2.74 -13.42
CA LYS A 64 36.74 -2.71 -12.09
C LYS A 64 37.50 -1.73 -11.18
N ASN A 65 36.77 -0.78 -10.59
CA ASN A 65 37.36 0.21 -9.67
C ASN A 65 36.35 0.60 -8.58
N MET A 66 36.64 0.22 -7.33
CA MET A 66 35.72 0.44 -6.21
C MET A 66 35.63 1.92 -5.79
N ASP A 67 36.70 2.70 -5.94
CA ASP A 67 36.70 4.11 -5.55
C ASP A 67 35.85 4.94 -6.52
N TYR A 68 35.99 4.71 -7.83
CA TYR A 68 35.11 5.32 -8.82
C TYR A 68 33.66 4.85 -8.66
N ALA A 69 33.44 3.55 -8.41
CA ALA A 69 32.08 3.06 -8.15
C ALA A 69 31.43 3.81 -6.97
N LYS A 70 32.14 3.92 -5.84
CA LYS A 70 31.65 4.66 -4.66
C LYS A 70 31.43 6.15 -4.96
N GLU A 71 32.33 6.80 -5.71
CA GLU A 71 32.19 8.19 -6.14
C GLU A 71 30.87 8.41 -6.91
N PHE A 72 30.62 7.59 -7.93
CA PHE A 72 29.42 7.74 -8.77
C PHE A 72 28.14 7.33 -8.04
N TYR A 73 28.16 6.33 -7.16
CA TYR A 73 27.01 6.02 -6.32
C TYR A 73 26.72 7.12 -5.30
N LYS A 74 27.75 7.74 -4.71
CA LYS A 74 27.57 8.91 -3.84
C LYS A 74 26.92 10.05 -4.61
N ARG A 75 27.41 10.37 -5.80
CA ARG A 75 26.82 11.42 -6.64
C ARG A 75 25.38 11.09 -7.05
N SER A 76 25.09 9.83 -7.38
CA SER A 76 23.73 9.33 -7.60
C SER A 76 22.83 9.56 -6.38
N CYS A 77 23.36 9.29 -5.17
CA CYS A 77 22.67 9.53 -3.91
C CYS A 77 22.38 11.02 -3.67
N ASP A 78 23.39 11.87 -3.86
CA ASP A 78 23.29 13.34 -3.70
C ASP A 78 22.25 13.93 -4.69
N LEU A 79 22.12 13.33 -5.88
CA LEU A 79 21.11 13.63 -6.89
C LEU A 79 19.74 12.99 -6.61
N LYS A 80 19.49 12.46 -5.39
CA LYS A 80 18.20 11.86 -4.99
C LYS A 80 17.81 10.59 -5.76
N VAL A 81 18.74 9.95 -6.44
CA VAL A 81 18.56 8.58 -6.96
C VAL A 81 19.01 7.63 -5.86
N TYR A 82 18.07 7.32 -4.97
CA TYR A 82 18.35 6.63 -3.70
C TYR A 82 18.83 5.18 -3.84
N ASN A 83 18.72 4.57 -5.03
CA ASN A 83 19.44 3.32 -5.36
C ASN A 83 20.95 3.48 -5.18
N GLY A 84 21.50 4.66 -5.49
CA GLY A 84 22.90 4.99 -5.27
C GLY A 84 23.28 4.92 -3.80
N CYS A 85 22.47 5.53 -2.92
CA CYS A 85 22.68 5.44 -1.46
C CYS A 85 22.58 3.98 -0.99
N PHE A 86 21.61 3.23 -1.48
CA PHE A 86 21.40 1.83 -1.08
C PHE A 86 22.59 0.94 -1.43
N ILE A 87 23.09 1.04 -2.67
CA ILE A 87 24.26 0.27 -3.12
C ILE A 87 25.51 0.72 -2.35
N LEU A 88 25.68 2.03 -2.15
CA LEU A 88 26.81 2.57 -1.39
C LEU A 88 26.81 2.08 0.06
N GLY A 89 25.63 2.04 0.70
CA GLY A 89 25.44 1.45 2.02
C GLY A 89 25.86 -0.03 2.05
N LYS A 90 25.45 -0.83 1.06
CA LYS A 90 25.86 -2.25 0.94
C LYS A 90 27.37 -2.41 0.74
N ILE A 91 28.00 -1.54 -0.05
CA ILE A 91 29.46 -1.56 -0.23
C ILE A 91 30.15 -1.30 1.12
N TYR A 92 29.71 -0.28 1.87
CA TYR A 92 30.29 0.00 3.19
C TYR A 92 30.05 -1.12 4.21
N MET A 93 28.90 -1.82 4.16
CA MET A 93 28.68 -3.03 4.96
C MET A 93 29.71 -4.12 4.63
N GLN A 94 29.99 -4.36 3.34
CA GLN A 94 30.99 -5.34 2.91
C GLN A 94 32.41 -4.95 3.35
N GLU A 95 32.73 -3.66 3.31
CA GLU A 95 33.98 -3.09 3.84
C GLU A 95 34.04 -3.07 5.38
N LYS A 96 32.98 -3.52 6.07
CA LYS A 96 32.82 -3.48 7.53
C LYS A 96 32.84 -2.07 8.12
N ASN A 97 32.60 -1.04 7.30
CA ASN A 97 32.42 0.33 7.76
C ASN A 97 30.93 0.55 8.09
N ASN A 98 30.51 0.05 9.25
CA ASN A 98 29.10 -0.01 9.63
C ASN A 98 28.47 1.37 9.88
N ASP A 99 29.26 2.37 10.30
CA ASP A 99 28.77 3.74 10.52
C ASP A 99 28.38 4.39 9.19
N LYS A 100 29.26 4.33 8.19
CA LYS A 100 28.96 4.83 6.83
C LYS A 100 27.87 4.00 6.17
N ALA A 101 27.84 2.68 6.41
CA ALA A 101 26.76 1.85 5.91
C ALA A 101 25.40 2.36 6.40
N LEU A 102 25.25 2.58 7.71
CA LEU A 102 24.02 3.13 8.29
C LEU A 102 23.67 4.49 7.70
N GLU A 103 24.64 5.41 7.59
CA GLU A 103 24.43 6.74 7.01
C GLU A 103 23.71 6.68 5.65
N TYR A 104 24.19 5.85 4.73
CA TYR A 104 23.59 5.75 3.40
C TYR A 104 22.33 4.87 3.35
N LEU A 105 22.27 3.80 4.15
CA LEU A 105 21.09 2.95 4.23
C LEU A 105 19.88 3.69 4.82
N ASP A 106 20.10 4.57 5.78
CA ASP A 106 19.04 5.36 6.40
C ASP A 106 18.40 6.33 5.41
N ILE A 107 19.22 6.99 4.57
CA ILE A 107 18.72 7.84 3.48
C ILE A 107 17.82 7.03 2.53
N SER A 108 18.24 5.83 2.14
CA SER A 108 17.42 4.95 1.28
C SER A 108 16.17 4.45 1.98
N CYS A 109 16.29 4.05 3.25
CA CYS A 109 15.17 3.55 4.06
C CYS A 109 14.04 4.58 4.13
N ASP A 110 14.38 5.84 4.39
CA ASP A 110 13.40 6.94 4.46
C ASP A 110 12.74 7.25 3.09
N LYS A 111 13.24 6.67 1.99
CA LYS A 111 12.74 6.83 0.62
C LYS A 111 12.11 5.57 0.04
N ASN A 112 11.51 4.75 0.92
CA ASN A 112 10.74 3.55 0.59
C ASN A 112 11.57 2.36 0.11
N PHE A 113 12.89 2.34 0.34
CA PHE A 113 13.69 1.13 0.14
C PHE A 113 13.61 0.26 1.39
N THR A 114 12.60 -0.60 1.43
CA THR A 114 12.32 -1.49 2.57
C THR A 114 13.49 -2.44 2.87
N GLU A 115 14.22 -2.89 1.83
CA GLU A 115 15.46 -3.66 2.00
C GLU A 115 16.55 -2.86 2.72
N ALA A 116 16.66 -1.54 2.49
CA ALA A 116 17.62 -0.70 3.19
C ALA A 116 17.30 -0.60 4.68
N CYS A 117 16.02 -0.42 5.03
CA CYS A 117 15.57 -0.44 6.41
C CYS A 117 15.91 -1.76 7.13
N LEU A 118 15.73 -2.89 6.44
CA LEU A 118 16.07 -4.22 6.96
C LEU A 118 17.56 -4.40 7.20
N LEU A 119 18.41 -3.89 6.30
CA LEU A 119 19.85 -3.91 6.49
C LEU A 119 20.28 -3.03 7.68
N SER A 120 19.70 -1.84 7.84
CA SER A 120 19.91 -1.01 9.04
C SER A 120 19.47 -1.76 10.31
N ALA A 121 18.32 -2.43 10.28
CA ALA A 121 17.84 -3.26 11.40
C ALA A 121 18.87 -4.37 11.76
N VAL A 122 19.40 -5.07 10.76
CA VAL A 122 20.41 -6.11 10.96
C VAL A 122 21.70 -5.55 11.58
N LEU A 123 22.15 -4.37 11.16
CA LEU A 123 23.31 -3.70 11.76
C LEU A 123 23.05 -3.37 13.23
N TYR A 124 21.91 -2.76 13.56
CA TYR A 124 21.55 -2.48 14.95
C TYR A 124 21.48 -3.74 15.81
N LYS A 125 20.94 -4.83 15.29
CA LYS A 125 20.85 -6.09 16.03
C LYS A 125 22.20 -6.77 16.24
N LYS A 126 23.01 -6.89 15.19
CA LYS A 126 24.21 -7.76 15.19
C LYS A 126 25.52 -7.05 15.51
N VAL A 127 25.60 -5.75 15.22
CA VAL A 127 26.85 -4.98 15.39
C VAL A 127 26.76 -4.10 16.63
N TYR A 128 25.68 -3.35 16.75
CA TYR A 128 25.50 -2.38 17.84
C TYR A 128 24.76 -2.96 19.05
N GLU A 129 24.26 -4.19 18.95
CA GLU A 129 23.47 -4.88 19.98
C GLU A 129 22.30 -4.02 20.53
N ASN A 130 21.74 -3.17 19.66
CA ASN A 130 20.73 -2.18 20.00
C ASN A 130 19.36 -2.66 19.53
N ASN A 131 18.69 -3.42 20.40
CA ASN A 131 17.36 -3.95 20.11
C ASN A 131 16.30 -2.86 19.92
N LYS A 132 16.40 -1.72 20.62
CA LYS A 132 15.44 -0.63 20.46
C LYS A 132 15.43 -0.10 19.03
N GLN A 133 16.62 0.13 18.46
CA GLN A 133 16.73 0.56 17.07
C GLN A 133 16.34 -0.57 16.11
N TYR A 134 16.75 -1.80 16.37
CA TYR A 134 16.31 -2.96 15.58
C TYR A 134 14.78 -3.00 15.40
N ILE A 135 14.03 -2.91 16.50
CA ILE A 135 12.56 -2.92 16.49
C ILE A 135 12.00 -1.66 15.81
N SER A 136 12.62 -0.49 15.99
CA SER A 136 12.23 0.73 15.28
C SER A 136 12.28 0.56 13.76
N TYR A 137 13.37 0.00 13.22
CA TYR A 137 13.47 -0.25 11.78
C TYR A 137 12.51 -1.33 11.29
N LEU A 138 12.28 -2.39 12.05
CA LEU A 138 11.24 -3.36 11.70
C LEU A 138 9.85 -2.70 11.60
N ASN A 139 9.53 -1.79 12.53
CA ASN A 139 8.26 -1.04 12.46
C ASN A 139 8.21 -0.16 11.20
N LYS A 140 9.27 0.58 10.88
CA LYS A 140 9.35 1.36 9.63
C LYS A 140 9.10 0.47 8.40
N THR A 141 9.68 -0.71 8.38
CA THR A 141 9.53 -1.70 7.30
C THR A 141 8.09 -2.23 7.20
N CYS A 142 7.47 -2.60 8.34
CA CYS A 142 6.06 -3.01 8.39
C CYS A 142 5.07 -1.89 7.99
N GLU A 143 5.42 -0.62 8.22
CA GLU A 143 4.64 0.53 7.76
C GLU A 143 4.79 0.85 6.26
N LYS A 144 5.72 0.17 5.57
CA LYS A 144 5.94 0.26 4.12
C LYS A 144 5.51 -1.02 3.39
N ASP A 145 4.42 -1.61 3.86
CA ASP A 145 3.71 -2.74 3.25
C ASP A 145 4.51 -4.05 3.10
N ASP A 146 5.64 -4.20 3.80
CA ASP A 146 6.27 -5.50 4.00
C ASP A 146 5.60 -6.24 5.17
N TYR A 147 4.51 -6.90 4.82
CA TYR A 147 3.65 -7.60 5.77
C TYR A 147 4.28 -8.84 6.40
N GLN A 148 5.35 -9.40 5.80
CA GLN A 148 6.14 -10.47 6.43
C GLN A 148 6.81 -9.95 7.71
N ILE A 149 7.29 -8.70 7.66
CA ILE A 149 7.91 -8.05 8.81
C ILE A 149 6.88 -7.64 9.85
N CYS A 150 5.66 -7.28 9.43
CA CYS A 150 4.54 -7.16 10.37
C CYS A 150 4.29 -8.48 11.11
N SER A 151 4.23 -9.62 10.41
CA SER A 151 4.06 -10.93 11.08
C SER A 151 5.18 -11.21 12.08
N LYS A 152 6.44 -10.90 11.72
CA LYS A 152 7.59 -11.03 12.62
C LYS A 152 7.47 -10.14 13.87
N LEU A 153 7.07 -8.88 13.72
CA LEU A 153 6.79 -8.01 14.86
C LEU A 153 5.67 -8.57 15.75
N GLY A 154 4.63 -9.14 15.12
CA GLY A 154 3.57 -9.86 15.82
C GLY A 154 4.12 -10.94 16.76
N ILE A 155 5.03 -11.78 16.25
CA ILE A 155 5.71 -12.81 17.04
C ILE A 155 6.53 -12.17 18.16
N ILE A 156 7.35 -11.16 17.86
CA ILE A 156 8.23 -10.51 18.83
C ILE A 156 7.44 -10.01 20.05
N TYR A 157 6.35 -9.29 19.81
CA TYR A 157 5.48 -8.78 20.87
C TYR A 157 4.68 -9.89 21.56
N TYR A 158 4.33 -10.97 20.86
CA TYR A 158 3.56 -12.07 21.43
C TYR A 158 4.36 -12.88 22.46
N ILE A 159 5.64 -13.13 22.18
CA ILE A 159 6.52 -13.89 23.08
C ILE A 159 7.33 -13.01 24.03
N GLY A 160 7.55 -11.74 23.67
CA GLY A 160 8.42 -10.84 24.43
C GLY A 160 9.90 -11.18 24.24
N GLU A 161 10.39 -11.15 23.00
CA GLU A 161 11.81 -11.38 22.67
C GLU A 161 12.55 -10.07 22.32
N ASP A 162 13.86 -10.17 22.08
CA ASP A 162 14.68 -9.04 21.63
C ASP A 162 14.58 -7.80 22.55
N GLY A 163 14.49 -8.02 23.86
CA GLY A 163 14.37 -6.92 24.84
C GLY A 163 13.06 -6.14 24.75
N VAL A 164 12.06 -6.67 24.06
CA VAL A 164 10.69 -6.17 24.03
C VAL A 164 9.87 -6.95 25.05
N GLU A 165 9.11 -6.25 25.89
CA GLU A 165 8.16 -6.88 26.79
C GLU A 165 6.98 -7.46 26.00
N LYS A 166 6.44 -8.59 26.49
CA LYS A 166 5.25 -9.20 25.92
C LYS A 166 4.09 -8.21 25.91
N ASP A 167 3.52 -7.96 24.74
CA ASP A 167 2.44 -7.01 24.50
C ASP A 167 1.46 -7.60 23.49
N ASN A 168 0.44 -8.29 24.01
CA ASN A 168 -0.55 -8.98 23.16
C ASN A 168 -1.36 -8.00 22.29
N VAL A 169 -1.55 -6.75 22.71
CA VAL A 169 -2.31 -5.75 21.93
C VAL A 169 -1.52 -5.36 20.69
N LYS A 170 -0.21 -5.08 20.83
CA LYS A 170 0.66 -4.83 19.67
C LYS A 170 0.81 -6.06 18.80
N ALA A 171 0.97 -7.24 19.40
CA ALA A 171 1.04 -8.50 18.66
C ALA A 171 -0.19 -8.69 17.78
N PHE A 172 -1.39 -8.55 18.34
CA PHE A 172 -2.65 -8.65 17.60
C PHE A 172 -2.68 -7.65 16.44
N LYS A 173 -2.36 -6.38 16.69
CA LYS A 173 -2.37 -5.33 15.67
C LYS A 173 -1.45 -5.68 14.49
N HIS A 174 -0.27 -6.23 14.75
CA HIS A 174 0.68 -6.61 13.72
C HIS A 174 0.24 -7.86 12.94
N PHE A 175 -0.29 -8.88 13.62
CA PHE A 175 -0.86 -10.07 12.96
C PHE A 175 -2.10 -9.73 12.14
N ASP A 176 -2.98 -8.86 12.65
CA ASP A 176 -4.17 -8.41 11.94
C ASP A 176 -3.79 -7.67 10.64
N LYS A 177 -2.83 -6.75 10.71
CA LYS A 177 -2.29 -6.08 9.52
C LYS A 177 -1.70 -7.09 8.52
N ALA A 178 -0.87 -8.03 8.99
CA ALA A 178 -0.27 -9.04 8.13
C ALA A 178 -1.28 -10.01 7.50
N CYS A 179 -2.34 -10.37 8.23
CA CYS A 179 -3.42 -11.21 7.74
C CYS A 179 -4.25 -10.49 6.67
N ILE A 180 -4.73 -9.28 6.97
CA ILE A 180 -5.66 -8.55 6.10
C ILE A 180 -4.98 -8.12 4.81
N TYR A 181 -3.81 -7.48 4.93
CA TYR A 181 -3.14 -6.84 3.79
C TYR A 181 -2.04 -7.70 3.17
N GLY A 182 -1.36 -8.50 3.99
CA GLY A 182 -0.36 -9.44 3.50
C GLY A 182 -0.94 -10.76 3.00
N ASN A 183 -2.21 -11.06 3.31
CA ASN A 183 -2.83 -12.36 3.04
C ASN A 183 -1.97 -13.53 3.53
N LEU A 184 -1.30 -13.34 4.67
CA LEU A 184 -0.39 -14.33 5.25
C LEU A 184 -1.18 -15.29 6.13
N ASN A 185 -1.30 -16.54 5.70
CA ASN A 185 -2.07 -17.56 6.40
C ASN A 185 -1.57 -17.77 7.84
N GLU A 186 -0.26 -17.72 8.07
CA GLU A 186 0.35 -17.83 9.40
C GLU A 186 -0.08 -16.68 10.33
N ALA A 187 -0.15 -15.45 9.80
CA ALA A 187 -0.62 -14.30 10.56
C ALA A 187 -2.13 -14.38 10.82
N CYS A 188 -2.91 -14.85 9.85
CA CYS A 188 -4.34 -15.09 10.03
C CYS A 188 -4.62 -16.18 11.06
N MET A 189 -3.80 -17.24 11.12
CA MET A 189 -3.87 -18.24 12.19
C MET A 189 -3.65 -17.61 13.57
N MET A 190 -2.61 -16.80 13.71
CA MET A 190 -2.31 -16.11 14.97
C MET A 190 -3.42 -15.14 15.35
N LYS A 191 -3.99 -14.40 14.38
CA LYS A 191 -5.17 -13.57 14.58
C LYS A 191 -6.35 -14.41 15.10
N GLY A 192 -6.70 -15.50 14.41
CA GLY A 192 -7.79 -16.39 14.79
C GLY A 192 -7.63 -16.94 16.21
N TYR A 193 -6.42 -17.41 16.54
CA TYR A 193 -6.10 -17.88 17.89
C TYR A 193 -6.24 -16.78 18.94
N MET A 194 -5.67 -15.59 18.71
CA MET A 194 -5.73 -14.48 19.65
C MET A 194 -7.17 -13.98 19.86
N THR A 195 -8.00 -13.98 18.81
CA THR A 195 -9.43 -13.70 18.87
C THR A 195 -10.20 -14.79 19.62
N GLU A 196 -9.83 -16.07 19.46
CA GLU A 196 -10.44 -17.19 20.19
C GLU A 196 -10.16 -17.11 21.69
N VAL A 197 -8.93 -16.77 22.09
CA VAL A 197 -8.54 -16.74 23.52
C VAL A 197 -8.71 -15.38 24.18
N GLY A 198 -8.94 -14.30 23.41
CA GLY A 198 -9.03 -12.94 23.91
C GLY A 198 -7.67 -12.34 24.32
N TYR A 199 -6.60 -12.65 23.59
CA TYR A 199 -5.27 -12.11 23.88
C TYR A 199 -5.04 -10.80 23.12
N GLY A 200 -5.01 -9.68 23.83
CA GLY A 200 -4.77 -8.36 23.23
C GLY A 200 -5.97 -7.78 22.46
N ILE A 201 -7.06 -8.53 22.40
CA ILE A 201 -8.36 -8.14 21.87
C ILE A 201 -9.47 -8.82 22.70
N GLU A 202 -10.69 -8.30 22.62
CA GLU A 202 -11.86 -8.97 23.18
C GLU A 202 -12.07 -10.33 22.50
N GLN A 203 -12.43 -11.35 23.28
CA GLN A 203 -12.69 -12.70 22.77
C GLN A 203 -13.92 -12.70 21.85
N ASN A 204 -13.77 -13.30 20.67
CA ASN A 204 -14.88 -13.48 19.74
C ASN A 204 -14.84 -14.86 19.06
N TYR A 205 -15.61 -15.80 19.59
CA TYR A 205 -15.63 -17.17 19.07
C TYR A 205 -16.18 -17.26 17.64
N PHE A 206 -17.12 -16.40 17.26
CA PHE A 206 -17.70 -16.44 15.92
C PHE A 206 -16.71 -15.94 14.86
N GLU A 207 -15.99 -14.86 15.16
CA GLU A 207 -14.93 -14.35 14.28
C GLU A 207 -13.78 -15.35 14.17
N ALA A 208 -13.35 -15.96 15.28
CA ALA A 208 -12.32 -17.00 15.26
C ALA A 208 -12.73 -18.21 14.39
N GLU A 209 -13.97 -18.71 14.53
CA GLU A 209 -14.51 -19.76 13.66
C GLU A 209 -14.43 -19.36 12.18
N THR A 210 -14.85 -18.14 11.85
CA THR A 210 -14.88 -17.62 10.47
C THR A 210 -13.46 -17.57 9.89
N ILE A 211 -12.47 -17.11 10.66
CA ILE A 211 -11.06 -17.08 10.25
C ILE A 211 -10.55 -18.50 9.98
N TYR A 212 -10.84 -19.47 10.86
CA TYR A 212 -10.40 -20.85 10.64
C TYR A 212 -11.11 -21.51 9.46
N GLN A 213 -12.38 -21.18 9.20
CA GLN A 213 -13.10 -21.61 8.01
C GLN A 213 -12.46 -21.08 6.72
N ASP A 214 -12.12 -19.79 6.66
CA ASP A 214 -11.43 -19.17 5.52
C ASP A 214 -10.08 -19.86 5.25
N LEU A 215 -9.27 -20.05 6.30
CA LEU A 215 -7.98 -20.72 6.19
C LEU A 215 -8.11 -22.17 5.72
N CYS A 216 -9.11 -22.89 6.24
CA CYS A 216 -9.35 -24.25 5.79
C CYS A 216 -9.84 -24.31 4.33
N ALA A 217 -10.70 -23.37 3.91
CA ALA A 217 -11.14 -23.25 2.52
C ALA A 217 -9.99 -22.95 1.54
N LYS A 218 -8.94 -22.26 2.02
CA LYS A 218 -7.67 -22.05 1.30
C LYS A 218 -6.74 -23.28 1.32
N ASN A 219 -7.18 -24.43 1.84
CA ASN A 219 -6.40 -25.65 2.05
C ASN A 219 -5.18 -25.46 2.98
N TYR A 220 -5.22 -24.46 3.87
CA TYR A 220 -4.19 -24.29 4.87
C TYR A 220 -4.41 -25.29 6.01
N GLU A 221 -3.53 -26.30 6.10
CA GLU A 221 -3.72 -27.49 6.93
C GLU A 221 -3.93 -27.15 8.42
N ASP A 222 -3.15 -26.20 8.93
CA ASP A 222 -3.25 -25.78 10.33
C ASP A 222 -4.56 -25.04 10.62
N GLY A 223 -5.13 -24.35 9.62
CA GLY A 223 -6.47 -23.76 9.71
C GLY A 223 -7.56 -24.81 9.82
N CYS A 224 -7.50 -25.87 9.01
CA CYS A 224 -8.43 -26.99 9.12
C CYS A 224 -8.30 -27.72 10.47
N LYS A 225 -7.07 -27.91 10.98
CA LYS A 225 -6.83 -28.48 12.31
C LYS A 225 -7.41 -27.61 13.41
N ALA A 226 -7.19 -26.30 13.36
CA ALA A 226 -7.73 -25.36 14.32
C ALA A 226 -9.26 -25.35 14.31
N LEU A 227 -9.89 -25.32 13.13
CA LEU A 227 -11.35 -25.40 13.00
C LEU A 227 -11.91 -26.69 13.63
N LYS A 228 -11.25 -27.83 13.37
CA LYS A 228 -11.63 -29.12 13.97
C LYS A 228 -11.49 -29.10 15.49
N ASN A 229 -10.45 -28.47 16.03
CA ASN A 229 -10.24 -28.35 17.47
C ASN A 229 -11.22 -27.37 18.11
N PHE A 230 -11.55 -26.28 17.42
CA PHE A 230 -12.56 -25.32 17.83
C PHE A 230 -13.91 -26.01 18.04
N TYR A 231 -14.39 -26.82 17.09
CA TYR A 231 -15.65 -27.55 17.24
C TYR A 231 -15.65 -28.67 18.28
N LYS A 232 -14.47 -29.14 18.71
CA LYS A 232 -14.36 -30.08 19.84
C LYS A 232 -14.46 -29.39 21.19
N THR A 233 -14.08 -28.13 21.26
CA THR A 233 -13.98 -27.36 22.52
C THR A 233 -15.17 -26.45 22.73
N ILE A 234 -15.72 -25.89 21.65
CA ILE A 234 -16.83 -24.94 21.66
C ILE A 234 -18.06 -25.58 21.01
N ASP A 235 -19.10 -25.84 21.81
CA ASP A 235 -20.43 -26.21 21.29
C ASP A 235 -21.15 -24.97 20.77
N ILE A 236 -21.13 -24.77 19.45
CA ILE A 236 -21.74 -23.63 18.76
C ILE A 236 -23.27 -23.52 18.94
N LYS A 237 -23.95 -24.56 19.43
CA LYS A 237 -25.40 -24.54 19.66
C LYS A 237 -25.76 -24.03 21.05
N THR A 238 -24.89 -24.23 22.03
CA THR A 238 -25.20 -23.97 23.45
C THR A 238 -24.26 -22.95 24.10
N ASN A 239 -23.08 -22.71 23.53
CA ASN A 239 -22.11 -21.75 24.07
C ASN A 239 -22.64 -20.31 23.96
N LYS A 240 -22.91 -19.70 25.11
CA LYS A 240 -23.51 -18.36 25.20
C LYS A 240 -22.65 -17.28 24.53
N SER A 241 -21.33 -17.30 24.73
CA SER A 241 -20.42 -16.30 24.14
C SER A 241 -20.37 -16.39 22.62
N TYR A 242 -20.36 -17.62 22.08
CA TYR A 242 -20.47 -17.84 20.64
C TYR A 242 -21.80 -17.31 20.08
N LEU A 243 -22.93 -17.67 20.72
CA LEU A 243 -24.25 -17.22 20.28
C LEU A 243 -24.41 -15.70 20.37
N ALA A 244 -23.83 -15.07 21.39
CA ALA A 244 -23.80 -13.61 21.52
C ALA A 244 -22.98 -12.95 20.39
N SER A 245 -21.76 -13.43 20.15
CA SER A 245 -20.88 -12.91 19.08
C SER A 245 -21.52 -13.07 17.70
N LYS A 246 -22.15 -14.23 17.45
CA LYS A 246 -22.89 -14.51 16.22
C LYS A 246 -24.11 -13.60 16.08
N LYS A 247 -24.87 -13.39 17.17
CA LYS A 247 -26.03 -12.50 17.18
C LYS A 247 -25.62 -11.07 16.88
N GLU A 248 -24.53 -10.57 17.46
CA GLU A 248 -24.01 -9.23 17.19
C GLU A 248 -23.71 -9.03 15.71
N LEU A 249 -23.03 -10.00 15.07
CA LEU A 249 -22.77 -9.93 13.63
C LEU A 249 -24.07 -9.95 12.82
N ILE A 250 -25.00 -10.85 13.16
CA ILE A 250 -26.30 -10.93 12.47
C ILE A 250 -27.09 -9.63 12.64
N GLU A 251 -27.03 -8.98 13.80
CA GLU A 251 -27.66 -7.68 14.04
C GLU A 251 -26.99 -6.58 13.21
N LYS A 252 -25.65 -6.56 13.10
CA LYS A 252 -24.92 -5.69 12.17
C LYS A 252 -25.37 -5.91 10.72
N GLN A 253 -25.50 -7.17 10.28
CA GLN A 253 -25.95 -7.52 8.93
C GLN A 253 -27.42 -7.21 8.66
N LYS A 254 -28.29 -7.31 9.68
CA LYS A 254 -29.73 -7.02 9.60
C LYS A 254 -30.06 -5.54 9.74
N ALA A 255 -29.16 -4.75 10.32
CA ALA A 255 -29.35 -3.32 10.43
C ALA A 255 -29.49 -2.73 9.02
N LYS A 256 -30.64 -2.08 8.75
CA LYS A 256 -30.82 -1.24 7.55
C LYS A 256 -30.04 0.04 7.74
N ASN A 257 -28.71 -0.08 7.68
CA ASN A 257 -27.79 1.03 7.70
C ASN A 257 -27.32 1.30 6.27
N TYR A 258 -28.28 1.44 5.37
CA TYR A 258 -28.05 1.79 3.98
C TYR A 258 -29.14 2.75 3.52
N VAL A 259 -28.84 3.56 2.51
CA VAL A 259 -29.78 4.52 1.92
C VAL A 259 -29.83 4.30 0.42
N ILE A 260 -31.02 4.34 -0.17
CA ILE A 260 -31.22 4.21 -1.61
C ILE A 260 -31.34 5.60 -2.21
N ASP A 261 -30.48 5.92 -3.18
CA ASP A 261 -30.56 7.13 -3.97
C ASP A 261 -31.77 7.04 -4.92
N SER A 262 -32.76 7.90 -4.71
CA SER A 262 -33.97 7.93 -5.53
C SER A 262 -33.71 8.26 -7.01
N THR A 263 -32.58 8.93 -7.30
CA THR A 263 -32.21 9.40 -8.65
C THR A 263 -31.46 8.32 -9.42
N THR A 264 -30.39 7.78 -8.82
CA THR A 264 -29.53 6.78 -9.48
C THR A 264 -29.98 5.34 -9.25
N LYS A 265 -30.86 5.12 -8.27
CA LYS A 265 -31.28 3.80 -7.77
C LYS A 265 -30.16 2.99 -7.12
N LEU A 266 -28.98 3.58 -6.95
CA LEU A 266 -27.87 3.00 -6.21
C LEU A 266 -28.22 2.94 -4.72
N MET A 267 -27.76 1.88 -4.07
CA MET A 267 -27.87 1.71 -2.63
C MET A 267 -26.50 1.91 -2.00
N TRP A 268 -26.44 2.79 -1.02
CA TRP A 268 -25.23 3.26 -0.37
C TRP A 268 -25.14 2.76 1.06
N GLN A 269 -23.95 2.31 1.47
CA GLN A 269 -23.65 2.03 2.86
C GLN A 269 -23.81 3.30 3.70
N ASP A 270 -24.45 3.17 4.86
CA ASP A 270 -24.77 4.26 5.79
C ASP A 270 -24.72 3.80 7.26
N ASP A 271 -23.81 2.87 7.58
CA ASP A 271 -23.43 2.51 8.96
C ASP A 271 -22.28 3.38 9.47
N ILE A 272 -21.91 3.20 10.73
CA ILE A 272 -20.81 3.94 11.36
C ILE A 272 -19.46 3.66 10.69
N ASP A 273 -19.30 2.48 10.09
CA ASP A 273 -18.07 2.06 9.42
C ASP A 273 -17.77 2.95 8.21
N SER A 274 -18.81 3.42 7.52
CA SER A 274 -18.69 4.37 6.40
C SER A 274 -18.01 5.71 6.75
N ILE A 275 -17.82 6.03 8.04
CA ILE A 275 -17.14 7.25 8.51
C ILE A 275 -16.01 7.00 9.50
N THR A 276 -15.71 5.73 9.82
CA THR A 276 -14.64 5.35 10.75
C THR A 276 -13.58 4.47 10.11
N ILE A 277 -13.94 3.65 9.13
CA ILE A 277 -13.01 2.75 8.45
C ILE A 277 -12.20 3.52 7.42
N GLN A 278 -10.88 3.51 7.63
CA GLN A 278 -9.90 3.94 6.64
C GLN A 278 -9.05 2.74 6.19
N ARG A 279 -8.83 2.62 4.89
CA ARG A 279 -8.04 1.55 4.28
C ARG A 279 -7.15 2.11 3.18
N ASP A 280 -6.14 1.34 2.80
CA ASP A 280 -5.44 1.50 1.52
C ASP A 280 -6.38 1.10 0.37
N TYR A 281 -5.97 1.30 -0.90
CA TYR A 281 -6.86 1.04 -2.03
C TYR A 281 -7.30 -0.44 -2.10
N ASN A 282 -6.36 -1.38 -1.94
CA ASN A 282 -6.65 -2.82 -2.01
C ASN A 282 -7.53 -3.27 -0.84
N GLY A 283 -7.25 -2.77 0.38
CA GLY A 283 -8.09 -3.04 1.54
C GLY A 283 -9.48 -2.42 1.43
N ALA A 284 -9.64 -1.29 0.72
CA ALA A 284 -10.95 -0.68 0.47
C ALA A 284 -11.78 -1.51 -0.52
N VAL A 285 -11.16 -2.01 -1.59
CA VAL A 285 -11.80 -2.94 -2.54
C VAL A 285 -12.26 -4.19 -1.81
N LYS A 286 -11.33 -4.85 -1.11
CA LYS A 286 -11.62 -6.09 -0.36
C LYS A 286 -12.69 -5.88 0.70
N TYR A 287 -12.63 -4.77 1.44
CA TYR A 287 -13.66 -4.41 2.42
C TYR A 287 -15.05 -4.35 1.78
N CYS A 288 -15.19 -3.69 0.63
CA CYS A 288 -16.48 -3.62 -0.04
C CYS A 288 -16.93 -4.96 -0.62
N GLU A 289 -16.02 -5.76 -1.18
CA GLU A 289 -16.34 -7.09 -1.72
C GLU A 289 -16.75 -8.08 -0.62
N GLU A 290 -16.23 -7.93 0.59
CA GLU A 290 -16.55 -8.77 1.76
C GLU A 290 -17.69 -8.17 2.61
N LEU A 291 -18.15 -6.95 2.31
CA LEU A 291 -19.19 -6.29 3.09
C LEU A 291 -20.51 -7.04 2.97
N ILE A 292 -21.08 -7.40 4.12
CA ILE A 292 -22.45 -7.93 4.24
C ILE A 292 -23.28 -6.93 5.03
N LEU A 293 -24.16 -6.21 4.33
CA LEU A 293 -24.95 -5.13 4.93
C LEU A 293 -26.37 -5.14 4.40
N GLY A 294 -27.35 -5.03 5.30
CA GLY A 294 -28.77 -5.03 4.93
C GLY A 294 -29.25 -6.33 4.28
N GLY A 295 -28.53 -7.45 4.48
CA GLY A 295 -28.77 -8.72 3.81
C GLY A 295 -28.22 -8.84 2.38
N PHE A 296 -27.39 -7.88 1.94
CA PHE A 296 -26.76 -7.88 0.62
C PHE A 296 -25.26 -8.15 0.70
N TYR A 297 -24.70 -8.79 -0.32
CA TYR A 297 -23.32 -9.29 -0.42
C TYR A 297 -22.63 -8.90 -1.74
N ASP A 298 -23.29 -8.07 -2.56
CA ASP A 298 -22.84 -7.58 -3.87
C ASP A 298 -22.37 -6.12 -3.79
N TRP A 299 -21.77 -5.75 -2.64
CA TRP A 299 -21.23 -4.42 -2.41
C TRP A 299 -19.91 -4.24 -3.16
N ARG A 300 -19.65 -3.01 -3.60
CA ARG A 300 -18.43 -2.66 -4.33
C ARG A 300 -18.00 -1.24 -4.01
N LEU A 301 -16.75 -0.97 -4.32
CA LEU A 301 -16.23 0.39 -4.26
C LEU A 301 -16.88 1.25 -5.36
N PRO A 302 -17.39 2.46 -5.04
CA PRO A 302 -18.06 3.32 -6.01
C PRO A 302 -17.07 3.88 -7.03
N ASN A 303 -17.52 4.07 -8.26
CA ASN A 303 -16.72 4.78 -9.25
C ASN A 303 -16.80 6.30 -9.04
N ARG A 304 -15.98 7.07 -9.77
CA ARG A 304 -15.87 8.51 -9.56
C ARG A 304 -17.18 9.25 -9.80
N VAL A 305 -18.01 8.76 -10.74
CA VAL A 305 -19.30 9.36 -11.09
C VAL A 305 -20.34 9.05 -10.03
N GLU A 306 -20.28 7.88 -9.41
CA GLU A 306 -21.15 7.52 -8.31
C GLU A 306 -20.83 8.33 -7.06
N LEU A 307 -19.55 8.55 -6.72
CA LEU A 307 -19.17 9.45 -5.63
C LEU A 307 -19.63 10.90 -5.85
N LEU A 308 -19.74 11.34 -7.11
CA LEU A 308 -20.29 12.65 -7.46
C LEU A 308 -21.78 12.78 -7.15
N THR A 309 -22.52 11.67 -6.96
CA THR A 309 -23.92 11.72 -6.53
C THR A 309 -24.04 12.15 -5.07
N LEU A 310 -22.99 11.93 -4.27
CA LEU A 310 -22.91 12.35 -2.87
C LEU A 310 -22.49 13.81 -2.75
N TYR A 311 -21.60 14.28 -3.62
CA TYR A 311 -20.99 15.61 -3.48
C TYR A 311 -20.57 16.21 -4.81
N TYR A 312 -20.79 17.52 -4.99
CA TYR A 312 -20.35 18.23 -6.19
C TYR A 312 -19.86 19.65 -5.88
N LYS A 313 -18.67 20.03 -6.37
CA LYS A 313 -18.05 21.37 -6.22
C LYS A 313 -18.26 21.97 -4.82
N ASN A 314 -17.80 21.25 -3.81
CA ASN A 314 -17.87 21.70 -2.42
C ASN A 314 -19.29 21.91 -1.86
N ASN A 315 -20.31 21.38 -2.53
CA ASN A 315 -21.70 21.42 -2.08
C ASN A 315 -22.24 20.01 -1.84
N PRO A 316 -22.81 19.73 -0.64
CA PRO A 316 -23.51 18.48 -0.40
C PRO A 316 -24.71 18.40 -1.35
N THR A 317 -24.86 17.26 -2.03
CA THR A 317 -26.06 17.04 -2.83
C THR A 317 -27.26 16.87 -1.90
N LYS A 318 -28.48 17.04 -2.43
CA LYS A 318 -29.70 16.73 -1.68
C LYS A 318 -29.67 15.29 -1.15
N PHE A 319 -29.02 14.37 -1.87
CA PHE A 319 -28.91 12.98 -1.44
C PHE A 319 -27.96 12.81 -0.23
N LEU A 320 -26.85 13.55 -0.14
CA LEU A 320 -25.97 13.48 1.03
C LEU A 320 -26.71 13.77 2.34
N SER A 321 -27.66 14.71 2.32
CA SER A 321 -28.48 15.05 3.50
C SER A 321 -29.38 13.91 3.99
N THR A 322 -29.53 12.84 3.20
CA THR A 322 -30.30 11.65 3.57
C THR A 322 -29.45 10.56 4.24
N LEU A 323 -28.12 10.66 4.16
CA LEU A 323 -27.19 9.76 4.85
C LEU A 323 -27.04 10.18 6.31
N LYS A 324 -27.20 9.24 7.23
CA LYS A 324 -27.00 9.45 8.67
C LYS A 324 -25.53 9.52 9.04
N ASN A 325 -24.71 8.71 8.37
CA ASN A 325 -23.27 8.61 8.58
C ASN A 325 -22.57 9.22 7.38
N ALA A 326 -22.64 10.54 7.21
CA ALA A 326 -21.90 11.27 6.17
C ALA A 326 -20.76 12.08 6.80
N LYS A 327 -19.56 11.99 6.21
CA LYS A 327 -18.38 12.75 6.63
C LYS A 327 -17.71 13.37 5.41
N LEU A 328 -17.34 14.65 5.50
CA LEU A 328 -16.64 15.39 4.44
C LEU A 328 -15.12 15.12 4.52
N GLU A 329 -14.70 14.02 3.90
CA GLU A 329 -13.31 13.53 3.95
C GLU A 329 -12.93 12.80 2.65
N ARG A 330 -11.67 12.37 2.51
CA ARG A 330 -11.27 11.58 1.34
C ARG A 330 -11.89 10.17 1.33
N TYR A 331 -12.58 9.80 0.25
CA TYR A 331 -13.10 8.44 0.01
C TYR A 331 -12.51 7.79 -1.23
N TRP A 332 -12.25 6.48 -1.15
CA TRP A 332 -11.76 5.69 -2.28
C TRP A 332 -12.79 5.48 -3.39
N SER A 333 -12.30 5.41 -4.64
CA SER A 333 -13.06 5.13 -5.85
C SER A 333 -12.47 3.97 -6.67
N SER A 334 -13.32 3.16 -7.31
CA SER A 334 -12.94 2.02 -8.17
C SER A 334 -12.44 2.42 -9.56
N THR A 335 -12.63 3.67 -9.97
CA THR A 335 -12.18 4.18 -11.27
C THR A 335 -10.66 4.05 -11.42
N LYS A 336 -10.20 3.33 -12.44
CA LYS A 336 -8.77 3.21 -12.81
C LYS A 336 -8.46 4.13 -14.00
N THR A 337 -7.35 4.87 -13.97
CA THR A 337 -6.78 5.49 -15.19
C THR A 337 -5.55 4.70 -15.65
N GLY A 338 -5.06 4.93 -16.86
CA GLY A 338 -4.08 4.08 -17.58
C GLY A 338 -2.66 3.93 -17.01
N TYR A 339 -2.45 4.09 -15.69
CA TYR A 339 -1.18 3.85 -15.00
C TYR A 339 -1.36 2.79 -13.90
N GLN A 340 -0.41 1.85 -13.78
CA GLN A 340 -0.58 0.60 -13.03
C GLN A 340 -0.55 0.73 -11.49
N ASP A 341 -0.11 1.86 -10.91
CA ASP A 341 0.23 1.96 -9.47
C ASP A 341 -0.46 3.14 -8.73
N SER A 342 -1.73 3.45 -9.02
CA SER A 342 -2.43 4.55 -8.32
C SER A 342 -3.89 4.24 -8.02
N GLY A 343 -4.31 4.52 -6.78
CA GLY A 343 -5.71 4.59 -6.37
C GLY A 343 -6.24 6.03 -6.48
N TYR A 344 -7.57 6.18 -6.55
CA TYR A 344 -8.23 7.48 -6.66
C TYR A 344 -9.13 7.76 -5.46
N SER A 345 -8.94 8.92 -4.83
CA SER A 345 -9.82 9.40 -3.77
C SER A 345 -10.55 10.68 -4.19
N SER A 346 -11.81 10.83 -3.79
CA SER A 346 -12.50 12.13 -3.84
C SER A 346 -12.18 12.91 -2.58
N ASP A 347 -11.55 14.07 -2.70
CA ASP A 347 -11.23 14.98 -1.59
C ASP A 347 -12.35 16.00 -1.37
N TYR A 348 -12.76 16.20 -0.12
CA TYR A 348 -13.83 17.11 0.30
C TYR A 348 -13.34 18.18 1.31
N SER A 349 -12.03 18.28 1.56
CA SER A 349 -11.46 19.02 2.70
C SER A 349 -10.90 20.43 2.42
N ASP A 350 -10.80 20.86 1.15
CA ASP A 350 -10.23 22.18 0.79
C ASP A 350 -11.24 23.10 0.08
N GLU A 351 -11.35 24.35 0.55
CA GLU A 351 -12.30 25.37 0.07
C GLU A 351 -12.02 25.88 -1.36
N ASP A 352 -10.80 25.70 -1.88
CA ASP A 352 -10.34 26.36 -3.13
C ASP A 352 -9.89 25.41 -4.26
N PHE A 353 -9.98 24.09 -4.10
CA PHE A 353 -9.62 23.14 -5.16
C PHE A 353 -10.83 22.39 -5.72
N LEU A 354 -11.06 22.58 -7.02
CA LEU A 354 -11.96 21.79 -7.86
C LEU A 354 -11.88 20.30 -7.52
N PHE A 355 -13.05 19.62 -7.53
CA PHE A 355 -13.17 18.16 -7.55
C PHE A 355 -12.10 17.57 -8.46
N SER A 356 -11.02 17.10 -7.86
CA SER A 356 -9.92 16.47 -8.58
C SER A 356 -9.92 15.03 -8.18
N SER A 357 -9.94 14.15 -9.18
CA SER A 357 -9.45 12.80 -8.98
C SER A 357 -7.98 12.94 -8.59
N VAL A 358 -7.70 13.03 -7.29
CA VAL A 358 -6.34 13.19 -6.83
C VAL A 358 -5.66 11.85 -7.06
N ARG A 359 -4.59 11.87 -7.84
CA ARG A 359 -3.68 10.74 -7.97
C ARG A 359 -3.03 10.54 -6.60
N THR A 360 -3.28 9.41 -5.96
CA THR A 360 -2.74 9.11 -4.64
C THR A 360 -1.99 7.79 -4.69
N SER A 361 -0.96 7.62 -3.86
CA SER A 361 -0.35 6.29 -3.74
C SER A 361 -1.40 5.34 -3.16
N THR A 362 -1.38 4.10 -3.61
CA THR A 362 -2.30 3.05 -3.15
C THR A 362 -2.25 2.82 -1.64
N ASP A 363 -1.17 3.27 -0.99
CA ASP A 363 -0.81 2.99 0.40
C ASP A 363 -1.38 4.04 1.37
N TRP A 364 -1.96 5.13 0.84
CA TRP A 364 -2.64 6.14 1.65
C TRP A 364 -3.91 5.57 2.28
N LYS A 365 -4.24 5.97 3.50
CA LYS A 365 -5.46 5.50 4.17
C LYS A 365 -6.59 6.52 4.02
N TYR A 366 -7.59 6.17 3.23
CA TYR A 366 -8.81 6.97 3.03
C TYR A 366 -10.05 6.23 3.48
N TYR A 367 -11.13 6.98 3.72
CA TYR A 367 -12.39 6.41 4.14
C TYR A 367 -12.99 5.53 3.04
N VAL A 368 -13.75 4.53 3.47
CA VAL A 368 -14.40 3.59 2.55
C VAL A 368 -15.90 3.67 2.75
N ARG A 369 -16.61 3.92 1.65
CA ARG A 369 -18.07 3.79 1.60
C ARG A 369 -18.41 2.94 0.39
N CYS A 370 -19.12 1.85 0.62
CA CYS A 370 -19.50 0.94 -0.44
C CYS A 370 -20.84 1.32 -1.06
N VAL A 371 -21.01 0.94 -2.32
CA VAL A 371 -22.24 1.09 -3.09
C VAL A 371 -22.63 -0.24 -3.71
N ARG A 372 -23.92 -0.43 -4.01
CA ARG A 372 -24.42 -1.55 -4.81
C ARG A 372 -25.54 -1.11 -5.77
N GLY A 373 -25.71 -1.86 -6.85
CA GLY A 373 -26.63 -1.55 -7.94
C GLY A 373 -25.94 -1.47 -9.31
N GLU A 374 -26.73 -1.24 -10.36
CA GLU A 374 -26.24 -1.09 -11.74
C GLU A 374 -25.21 0.03 -11.81
N GLU A 375 -23.99 -0.31 -12.25
CA GLU A 375 -22.91 0.65 -12.32
C GLU A 375 -23.21 1.77 -13.31
N LEU A 376 -23.00 3.02 -12.89
CA LEU A 376 -23.17 4.17 -13.76
C LEU A 376 -22.00 4.25 -14.75
N ASP A 377 -22.30 4.18 -16.05
CA ASP A 377 -21.29 4.35 -17.10
C ASP A 377 -20.66 5.74 -17.00
N GLU A 378 -19.37 5.79 -16.66
CA GLU A 378 -18.63 7.02 -16.46
C GLU A 378 -18.57 7.94 -17.69
N ARG A 379 -18.92 7.44 -18.88
CA ARG A 379 -18.98 8.20 -20.15
C ARG A 379 -20.38 8.71 -20.49
N SER A 380 -21.40 8.19 -19.81
CA SER A 380 -22.81 8.48 -20.04
C SER A 380 -23.34 9.61 -19.16
N TYR A 381 -22.54 10.14 -18.23
CA TYR A 381 -22.95 11.16 -17.29
C TYR A 381 -21.99 12.34 -17.33
N ASP A 382 -22.56 13.54 -17.33
CA ASP A 382 -21.86 14.80 -17.15
C ASP A 382 -22.54 15.59 -16.04
N ILE A 383 -21.88 16.60 -15.50
CA ILE A 383 -22.42 17.38 -14.42
C ILE A 383 -22.98 18.67 -14.99
N ASN A 384 -24.28 18.92 -14.74
CA ASN A 384 -24.84 20.22 -15.07
C ASN A 384 -24.27 21.27 -14.11
N HIS A 385 -23.26 21.99 -14.60
CA HIS A 385 -22.52 22.99 -13.83
C HIS A 385 -23.39 24.14 -13.29
N HIS A 386 -24.59 24.36 -13.82
CA HIS A 386 -25.52 25.40 -13.36
C HIS A 386 -26.50 24.91 -12.29
N LYS A 387 -26.77 23.59 -12.22
CA LYS A 387 -27.78 23.01 -11.33
C LYS A 387 -27.19 22.14 -10.21
N ASN A 388 -25.89 21.85 -10.26
CA ASN A 388 -25.21 20.96 -9.31
C ASN A 388 -25.86 19.56 -9.26
N GLU A 389 -26.28 19.06 -10.43
CA GLU A 389 -26.94 17.76 -10.59
C GLU A 389 -26.25 16.94 -11.69
N LEU A 390 -26.16 15.62 -11.48
CA LEU A 390 -25.74 14.67 -12.50
C LEU A 390 -26.78 14.63 -13.63
N VAL A 391 -26.34 14.87 -14.86
CA VAL A 391 -27.17 14.79 -16.04
C VAL A 391 -26.71 13.62 -16.91
N LYS A 392 -27.64 12.72 -17.19
CA LYS A 392 -27.42 11.63 -18.13
C LYS A 392 -27.30 12.21 -19.53
N MET A 393 -26.12 12.10 -20.14
CA MET A 393 -25.90 12.52 -21.51
C MET A 393 -26.58 11.53 -22.47
N LYS A 394 -27.32 12.05 -23.46
CA LYS A 394 -27.75 11.23 -24.60
C LYS A 394 -26.53 10.93 -25.45
N ILE A 395 -26.04 9.68 -25.40
CA ILE A 395 -25.03 9.22 -26.35
C ILE A 395 -25.67 9.15 -27.74
N ILE A 396 -25.39 10.15 -28.58
CA ILE A 396 -25.68 10.07 -30.01
C ILE A 396 -24.60 9.17 -30.61
N ARG A 397 -24.91 7.89 -30.83
CA ARG A 397 -24.05 7.04 -31.67
C ARG A 397 -24.13 7.57 -33.10
N ILE A 398 -23.09 8.26 -33.55
CA ILE A 398 -22.89 8.55 -34.98
C ILE A 398 -22.64 7.19 -35.63
N LYS A 399 -23.56 6.77 -36.51
CA LYS A 399 -23.47 5.53 -37.29
C LYS A 399 -22.36 5.61 -38.33
#